data_AF-A0AA37HLU0-F1
#
_entry.id   AF-A0AA37HLU0-F1
#
_cell.length_a   1.000
_cell.length_b   1.000
_cell.length_c   1.000
_cell.angle_alpha   90.00
_cell.angle_beta   90.00
_cell.angle_gamma   90.00
#
_symmetry.space_group_name_H-M   'P 1'
#
loop_
_entity.id
_entity.type
_entity.pdbx_description
1 polymer ?
#
loop_
_entity_poly.entity_id
_entity_poly.type
_entity_poly.pdbx_seq_one_letter_code
_entity_poly.pdbx_strand_id
1 'polypeptide(L)'
;MKQLDAIIAWTPVRWAELRPETAGQVAVLPLPDTEGAARRYMMRAGASSSALQAMSEEARIARLFIDFQTLVVRDGLDPQAVHRAFLAIDEYRFRIAPDTEGAEFEDPPEED
;
A
#
# COMPACT_ATOMS: atom_id res chain seq x y z
N MET A 1 -1.21 -2.59 10.10
CA MET A 1 0.01 -3.44 10.05
C MET A 1 1.20 -2.56 9.69
N LYS A 2 2.42 -2.93 10.09
CA LYS A 2 3.62 -2.15 9.72
C LYS A 2 3.95 -2.31 8.25
N GLN A 3 4.52 -1.27 7.64
CA GLN A 3 4.91 -1.25 6.23
C GLN A 3 5.86 -2.39 5.87
N LEU A 4 6.76 -2.76 6.78
CA LEU A 4 7.72 -3.85 6.58
C LEU A 4 7.07 -5.24 6.53
N ASP A 5 5.82 -5.35 6.97
CA ASP A 5 5.03 -6.58 6.93
C ASP A 5 3.94 -6.53 5.85
N ALA A 6 3.87 -5.44 5.08
CA ALA A 6 2.79 -5.18 4.12
C ALA A 6 3.24 -5.40 2.67
N ILE A 7 2.72 -6.46 2.03
CA ILE A 7 2.80 -6.67 0.59
C ILE A 7 1.71 -5.83 -0.07
N ILE A 8 2.09 -4.95 -0.98
CA ILE A 8 1.15 -4.20 -1.82
C ILE A 8 1.03 -4.96 -3.14
N ALA A 9 -0.13 -5.56 -3.41
CA ALA A 9 -0.38 -6.37 -4.60
C ALA A 9 -1.48 -5.73 -5.46
N TRP A 10 -1.27 -5.61 -6.78
CA TRP A 10 -2.26 -5.00 -7.67
C TRP A 10 -2.16 -5.50 -9.11
N THR A 11 -3.19 -5.24 -9.90
CA THR A 11 -3.18 -5.47 -11.35
C THR A 11 -3.54 -4.17 -12.08
N PRO A 12 -2.66 -3.66 -12.97
CA PRO A 12 -2.95 -2.45 -13.75
C PRO A 12 -4.25 -2.56 -14.57
N VAL A 13 -4.98 -1.46 -14.73
CA VAL A 13 -6.24 -1.44 -15.51
C VAL A 13 -6.02 -1.90 -16.95
N ARG A 14 -4.92 -1.47 -17.56
CA ARG A 14 -4.53 -1.86 -18.94
C ARG A 14 -4.36 -3.36 -19.16
N TRP A 15 -4.36 -4.18 -18.10
CA TRP A 15 -4.23 -5.65 -18.20
C TRP A 15 -5.58 -6.37 -18.15
N ALA A 16 -6.70 -5.66 -18.29
CA ALA A 16 -8.05 -6.23 -18.29
C ALA A 16 -8.24 -7.39 -19.30
N GLU A 17 -7.59 -7.35 -20.47
CA GLU A 17 -7.68 -8.46 -21.44
C GLU A 17 -6.94 -9.72 -20.98
N LEU A 18 -5.84 -9.57 -20.23
CA LEU A 18 -5.01 -10.70 -19.79
C LEU A 18 -5.43 -11.25 -18.43
N ARG A 19 -5.94 -10.38 -17.54
CA ARG A 19 -6.30 -10.70 -16.14
C ARG A 19 -7.59 -9.97 -15.73
N PRO A 20 -8.73 -10.29 -16.35
CA PRO A 20 -9.99 -9.58 -16.12
C PRO A 20 -10.47 -9.70 -14.66
N GLU A 21 -10.06 -10.74 -13.94
CA GLU A 21 -10.55 -11.01 -12.57
C GLU A 21 -9.99 -10.03 -11.54
N THR A 22 -8.82 -9.45 -11.80
CA THR A 22 -8.13 -8.56 -10.84
C THR A 22 -7.74 -7.21 -11.42
N ALA A 23 -7.94 -6.96 -12.72
CA ALA A 23 -7.60 -5.68 -13.34
C ALA A 23 -8.27 -4.49 -12.62
N GLY A 24 -7.47 -3.49 -12.29
CA GLY A 24 -7.90 -2.31 -11.52
C GLY A 24 -8.05 -2.56 -10.02
N GLN A 25 -7.75 -3.76 -9.52
CA GLN A 25 -7.83 -4.08 -8.10
C GLN A 25 -6.46 -4.00 -7.42
N VAL A 26 -6.51 -3.72 -6.11
CA VAL A 26 -5.36 -3.65 -5.21
C VAL A 26 -5.73 -4.31 -3.88
N ALA A 27 -4.76 -4.97 -3.26
CA ALA A 27 -4.83 -5.49 -1.91
C ALA A 27 -3.53 -5.22 -1.16
N VAL A 28 -3.65 -4.93 0.14
CA VAL A 28 -2.53 -4.95 1.08
C VAL A 28 -2.63 -6.25 1.89
N LEU A 29 -1.58 -7.06 1.83
CA LEU A 29 -1.53 -8.42 2.37
C LEU A 29 -0.36 -8.57 3.34
N PRO A 30 -0.45 -9.41 4.39
CA PRO A 30 0.66 -9.64 5.29
C PRO A 30 1.80 -10.44 4.62
N LEU A 31 3.03 -10.20 5.07
CA LEU A 31 4.19 -11.07 4.84
C LEU A 31 4.43 -11.94 6.11
N PRO A 32 4.58 -13.27 6.00
CA PRO A 32 4.51 -14.07 4.77
C PRO A 32 3.08 -14.19 4.21
N ASP A 33 2.95 -14.24 2.88
CA ASP A 33 1.68 -14.50 2.18
C ASP A 33 1.32 -15.99 2.27
N THR A 34 0.83 -16.42 3.45
CA THR A 34 0.54 -17.83 3.77
C THR A 34 -0.53 -18.44 2.88
N GLU A 35 -1.53 -17.65 2.48
CA GLU A 35 -2.63 -18.07 1.61
C GLU A 35 -2.30 -17.98 0.12
N GLY A 36 -1.14 -17.40 -0.23
CA GLY A 36 -0.74 -17.18 -1.62
C GLY A 36 -1.64 -16.18 -2.36
N ALA A 37 -2.35 -15.32 -1.65
CA ALA A 37 -3.32 -14.38 -2.21
C ALA A 37 -2.65 -13.36 -3.15
N ALA A 38 -1.39 -13.00 -2.89
CA ALA A 38 -0.65 -12.05 -3.71
C ALA A 38 -0.39 -12.58 -5.14
N ARG A 39 -0.42 -13.90 -5.36
CA ARG A 39 -0.22 -14.52 -6.69
C ARG A 39 -1.36 -14.25 -7.68
N ARG A 40 -2.53 -13.84 -7.17
CA ARG A 40 -3.70 -13.47 -8.00
C ARG A 40 -3.52 -12.12 -8.69
N TYR A 41 -2.57 -11.33 -8.21
CA TYR A 41 -2.23 -10.03 -8.76
C TYR A 41 -0.99 -10.13 -9.63
N MET A 42 -0.82 -9.09 -10.43
CA MET A 42 0.19 -9.07 -11.48
C MET A 42 1.46 -8.32 -11.07
N MET A 43 1.31 -7.37 -10.15
CA MET A 43 2.39 -6.54 -9.62
C MET A 43 2.42 -6.67 -8.10
N ARG A 44 3.63 -6.55 -7.52
CA ARG A 44 3.86 -6.56 -6.08
C ARG A 44 4.93 -5.55 -5.68
N ALA A 45 4.74 -4.90 -4.54
CA ALA A 45 5.67 -3.97 -3.89
C ALA A 45 5.56 -4.09 -2.36
N GLY A 46 6.12 -3.12 -1.63
CA GLY A 46 6.19 -3.17 -0.17
C GLY A 46 7.12 -4.30 0.30
N ALA A 47 6.67 -5.05 1.30
CA ALA A 47 7.42 -6.11 1.99
C ALA A 47 7.90 -7.25 1.05
N SER A 48 7.37 -7.36 -0.18
CA SER A 48 7.90 -8.30 -1.16
C SER A 48 9.26 -7.92 -1.74
N SER A 49 9.75 -6.70 -1.50
CA SER A 49 11.06 -6.22 -1.94
C SER A 49 12.06 -6.25 -0.78
N SER A 50 13.13 -7.03 -0.90
CA SER A 50 14.21 -7.05 0.09
C SER A 50 14.90 -5.69 0.26
N ALA A 51 14.86 -4.85 -0.77
CA ALA A 51 15.41 -3.49 -0.72
C ALA A 51 14.71 -2.60 0.31
N LEU A 52 13.43 -2.86 0.62
CA LEU A 52 12.66 -2.05 1.57
C LEU A 52 13.26 -2.12 2.98
N GLN A 53 13.76 -3.28 3.40
CA GLN A 53 14.36 -3.47 4.73
C GLN A 53 15.67 -2.69 4.91
N ALA A 54 16.40 -2.44 3.82
CA ALA A 54 17.67 -1.72 3.86
C ALA A 54 17.52 -0.19 3.83
N MET A 55 16.30 0.32 3.64
CA MET A 55 16.02 1.77 3.58
C MET A 55 15.89 2.37 4.98
N SER A 56 16.25 3.65 5.14
CA SER A 56 15.88 4.43 6.34
C SER A 56 14.36 4.54 6.47
N GLU A 57 13.86 4.92 7.64
CA GLU A 57 12.42 5.08 7.83
C GLU A 57 11.83 6.12 6.88
N GLU A 58 12.47 7.28 6.75
CA GLU A 58 12.06 8.37 5.85
C GLU A 58 12.00 7.90 4.40
N ALA A 59 12.99 7.12 3.96
CA ALA A 59 13.02 6.55 2.62
C ALA A 59 11.89 5.51 2.42
N ARG A 60 11.55 4.71 3.44
CA ARG A 60 10.41 3.80 3.38
C ARG A 60 9.07 4.55 3.32
N ILE A 61 8.92 5.62 4.09
CA ILE A 61 7.74 6.49 4.04
C ILE A 61 7.59 7.12 2.65
N ALA A 62 8.67 7.67 2.10
CA ALA A 62 8.66 8.19 0.73
C ALA A 62 8.27 7.10 -0.28
N ARG A 63 8.78 5.87 -0.09
CA ARG A 63 8.44 4.74 -0.94
C ARG A 63 6.95 4.39 -0.91
N LEU A 64 6.30 4.48 0.24
CA LEU A 64 4.85 4.30 0.40
C LEU A 64 4.06 5.21 -0.56
N PHE A 65 4.39 6.51 -0.59
CA PHE A 65 3.70 7.46 -1.46
C PHE A 65 4.11 7.34 -2.94
N ILE A 66 5.34 6.90 -3.24
CA ILE A 66 5.77 6.55 -4.61
C ILE A 66 4.96 5.35 -5.14
N ASP A 67 4.76 4.32 -4.32
CA ASP A 67 3.95 3.16 -4.69
C ASP A 67 2.49 3.61 -4.91
N PHE A 68 1.91 4.43 -4.02
CA PHE A 68 0.57 5.01 -4.23
C PHE A 68 0.45 5.74 -5.58
N GLN A 69 1.37 6.65 -5.88
CA GLN A 69 1.40 7.38 -7.15
C GLN A 69 1.50 6.42 -8.34
N THR A 70 2.31 5.37 -8.21
CA THR A 70 2.50 4.37 -9.25
C THR A 70 1.19 3.63 -9.55
N LEU A 71 0.48 3.17 -8.53
CA LEU A 71 -0.79 2.47 -8.69
C LEU A 71 -1.83 3.37 -9.39
N VAL A 72 -1.94 4.63 -8.95
CA VAL A 72 -2.95 5.57 -9.46
C VAL A 72 -2.58 6.11 -10.85
N VAL A 73 -1.44 6.77 -10.97
CA VAL A 73 -1.11 7.58 -12.16
C VAL A 73 -0.57 6.70 -13.28
N ARG A 74 0.35 5.78 -12.97
CA ARG A 74 0.96 4.91 -14.00
C ARG A 74 0.03 3.78 -14.39
N ASP A 75 -0.61 3.15 -13.40
CA ASP A 75 -1.38 1.91 -13.61
C ASP A 75 -2.90 2.10 -13.68
N GLY A 76 -3.37 3.33 -13.44
CA GLY A 76 -4.74 3.75 -13.69
C GLY A 76 -5.76 3.27 -12.65
N LEU A 77 -5.30 2.83 -11.47
CA LEU A 77 -6.22 2.39 -10.41
C LEU A 77 -7.01 3.58 -9.86
N ASP A 78 -8.25 3.32 -9.43
CA ASP A 78 -9.08 4.30 -8.72
C ASP A 78 -8.36 4.79 -7.45
N PRO A 79 -8.07 6.09 -7.31
CA PRO A 79 -7.38 6.63 -6.14
C PRO A 79 -8.05 6.26 -4.82
N GLN A 80 -9.39 6.20 -4.80
CA GLN A 80 -10.14 5.88 -3.59
C GLN A 80 -10.02 4.40 -3.21
N ALA A 81 -9.99 3.49 -4.19
CA ALA A 81 -9.69 2.09 -3.94
C ALA A 81 -8.26 1.88 -3.41
N VAL A 82 -7.28 2.59 -3.96
CA VAL A 82 -5.89 2.54 -3.47
C VAL A 82 -5.79 3.09 -2.05
N HIS A 83 -6.41 4.24 -1.78
CA HIS A 83 -6.46 4.83 -0.44
C HIS A 83 -7.02 3.84 0.59
N ARG A 84 -8.21 3.28 0.36
CA ARG A 84 -8.83 2.30 1.27
C ARG A 84 -7.95 1.08 1.52
N ALA A 85 -7.23 0.59 0.51
CA ALA A 85 -6.29 -0.52 0.70
C ALA A 85 -5.08 -0.09 1.55
N PHE A 86 -4.54 1.11 1.31
CA PHE A 86 -3.36 1.64 2.00
C PHE A 86 -3.63 1.99 3.46
N LEU A 87 -4.88 2.23 3.85
CA LEU A 87 -5.28 2.36 5.26
C LEU A 87 -4.94 1.11 6.11
N ALA A 88 -4.67 -0.05 5.50
CA ALA A 88 -4.16 -1.19 6.25
C ALA A 88 -2.73 -0.98 6.82
N ILE A 89 -1.99 0.01 6.30
CA ILE A 89 -0.59 0.30 6.64
C ILE A 89 -0.55 1.45 7.66
N ASP A 90 0.04 1.20 8.83
CA ASP A 90 0.10 2.16 9.93
C ASP A 90 0.77 3.46 9.48
N GLU A 91 1.96 3.35 8.89
CA GLU A 91 2.78 4.48 8.50
C GLU A 91 2.08 5.41 7.48
N TYR A 92 1.11 4.89 6.72
CA TYR A 92 0.26 5.69 5.84
C TYR A 92 -0.82 6.43 6.63
N ARG A 93 -1.57 5.72 7.50
CA ARG A 93 -2.64 6.32 8.32
C ARG A 93 -2.16 7.48 9.20
N PHE A 94 -0.95 7.36 9.75
CA PHE A 94 -0.36 8.39 10.60
C PHE A 94 0.25 9.59 9.84
N ARG A 95 0.24 9.58 8.50
CA ARG A 95 0.92 10.61 7.67
C ARG A 95 0.03 11.31 6.67
N ILE A 96 -1.20 10.85 6.50
CA ILE A 96 -2.22 11.55 5.71
C ILE A 96 -2.87 12.67 6.54
N ALA A 97 -3.56 13.59 5.87
CA ALA A 97 -4.15 14.74 6.53
C ALA A 97 -5.24 14.31 7.55
N PRO A 98 -5.38 15.00 8.70
CA PRO A 98 -6.36 14.63 9.74
C PRO A 98 -7.82 14.62 9.36
N ASP A 99 -8.19 15.40 8.35
CA ASP A 99 -9.53 15.43 7.78
C ASP A 99 -9.75 14.35 6.70
N THR A 100 -8.74 13.52 6.41
CA THR A 100 -8.86 12.37 5.51
C THR A 100 -9.50 11.20 6.25
N GLU A 101 -10.52 10.60 5.66
CA GLU A 101 -11.16 9.39 6.20
C GLU A 101 -10.12 8.28 6.46
N GLY A 102 -10.14 7.71 7.68
CA GLY A 102 -9.23 6.64 8.08
C GLY A 102 -7.83 7.09 8.54
N ALA A 103 -7.55 8.39 8.59
CA ALA A 103 -6.34 8.91 9.22
C ALA A 103 -6.30 8.58 10.73
N GLU A 104 -5.09 8.37 11.26
CA GLU A 104 -4.86 8.16 12.70
C GLU A 104 -3.82 9.17 13.20
N PHE A 105 -3.89 9.50 14.49
CA PHE A 105 -2.98 10.42 15.17
C PHE A 105 -2.49 9.75 16.44
N GLU A 106 -1.20 9.90 16.74
CA GLU A 106 -0.76 9.71 18.12
C GLU A 106 -1.24 10.94 18.89
N ASP A 107 -1.99 10.72 19.98
CA ASP A 107 -2.34 11.80 20.89
C ASP A 107 -1.04 12.47 21.35
N PRO A 108 -0.98 13.81 21.38
CA PRO A 108 0.17 14.47 21.99
C PRO A 108 0.33 13.94 23.42
N PRO A 109 1.56 13.68 23.88
CA PRO A 109 1.78 13.26 25.26
C PRO A 109 1.10 14.27 26.19
N GLU A 110 0.33 13.79 27.17
CA GLU A 110 -0.28 14.66 28.17
C GLU A 110 0.83 15.53 28.80
N GLU A 111 0.66 16.85 28.76
CA GLU A 111 1.57 17.77 29.45
C GLU A 111 1.36 17.59 30.96
N ASP A 112 2.35 17.01 31.64
CA ASP A 112 2.46 16.95 33.11
C ASP A 112 2.59 18.35 33.76
#